data_AF-A0A6H0UFY2-F1
#
_entry.id   AF-A0A6H0UFY2-F1
#
_cell.length_a   1.000
_cell.length_b   1.000
_cell.length_c   1.000
_cell.angle_alpha   90.00
_cell.angle_beta   90.00
_cell.angle_gamma   90.00
#
_symmetry.space_group_name_H-M   'P 1'
#
loop_
_entity.id
_entity.type
_entity.pdbx_description
1 polymer ?
#
loop_
_entity_poly.entity_id
_entity_poly.type
_entity_poly.pdbx_seq_one_letter_code
_entity_poly.pdbx_strand_id
1 'polypeptide(L)'
;MLYENTLGNPFVDINFMNNQFTETMKAQERIAIKAILEAKRVEITAQGMSLSQSLSEKKTEMTDFAGQTIVSNFKEGLSGQSAVAAEESLKTSKFKPELKSPVKAGV
;
A
#
# COMPACT_ATOMS: atom_id res chain seq x y z
N MET A 1 9.83 -28.77 42.61
CA MET A 1 10.95 -29.23 43.46
C MET A 1 12.32 -29.14 42.75
N LEU A 2 12.57 -28.15 41.88
CA LEU A 2 13.91 -27.93 41.28
C LEU A 2 14.61 -26.65 41.79
N TYR A 3 13.86 -25.75 42.46
CA TYR A 3 14.38 -24.46 42.91
C TYR A 3 15.15 -24.52 44.25
N GLU A 4 14.92 -25.53 45.08
CA GLU A 4 15.57 -25.63 46.39
C GLU A 4 16.96 -26.28 46.33
N ASN A 5 17.32 -26.96 45.23
CA ASN A 5 18.57 -27.72 45.10
C ASN A 5 19.71 -26.92 44.42
N THR A 6 19.43 -25.74 43.87
CA THR A 6 20.44 -24.91 43.15
C THR A 6 21.02 -23.78 44.00
N LEU A 7 20.42 -23.45 45.15
CA LEU A 7 20.83 -22.34 46.02
C LEU A 7 22.16 -22.54 46.79
N GLY A 8 22.91 -23.60 46.49
CA GLY A 8 24.23 -23.86 47.07
C GLY A 8 25.18 -24.65 46.15
N ASN A 9 24.87 -24.79 44.86
CA ASN A 9 25.74 -25.51 43.92
C ASN A 9 26.77 -24.55 43.30
N PRO A 10 28.09 -24.69 43.58
CA PRO A 10 29.13 -23.79 43.10
C PRO A 10 29.35 -23.86 41.58
N PHE A 11 28.75 -24.84 40.90
CA PHE A 11 28.84 -25.01 39.44
C PHE A 11 27.65 -24.42 38.68
N VAL A 12 26.67 -23.82 39.37
CA VAL A 12 25.47 -23.23 38.75
C VAL A 12 25.47 -21.70 38.96
N ASP A 13 25.80 -20.96 37.90
CA ASP A 13 25.64 -19.50 37.88
C ASP A 13 24.22 -19.12 37.44
N ILE A 14 23.37 -18.86 38.43
CA ILE A 14 21.97 -18.49 38.26
C ILE A 14 21.84 -17.15 37.52
N ASN A 15 22.76 -16.20 37.73
CA ASN A 15 22.71 -14.90 37.07
C ASN A 15 23.02 -15.03 35.58
N PHE A 16 24.02 -15.84 35.23
CA PHE A 16 24.33 -16.16 33.84
C PHE A 16 23.12 -16.83 33.14
N MET A 17 22.50 -17.82 33.78
CA MET A 17 21.33 -18.51 33.23
C MET A 17 20.14 -17.57 33.03
N ASN A 18 19.86 -16.69 34.00
CA ASN A 18 18.80 -15.69 33.89
C ASN A 18 19.08 -14.70 32.74
N ASN A 19 20.32 -14.23 32.60
CA ASN A 19 20.71 -13.35 31.49
C ASN A 19 20.54 -14.04 30.13
N GLN A 20 20.97 -15.29 29.98
CA GLN A 20 20.77 -16.07 28.75
C GLN A 20 19.30 -16.28 28.42
N PHE A 21 18.47 -16.55 29.43
CA PHE A 21 17.02 -16.65 29.26
C PHE A 21 16.42 -15.31 28.78
N THR A 22 16.77 -14.19 29.41
CA THR A 22 16.32 -12.85 29.00
C THR A 22 16.75 -12.52 27.57
N GLU A 23 17.99 -12.80 27.17
CA GLU A 23 18.45 -12.53 25.80
C GLU A 23 17.73 -13.42 24.78
N THR A 24 17.42 -14.67 25.12
CA THR A 24 16.63 -15.56 24.27
C THR A 24 15.21 -15.02 24.09
N MET A 25 14.56 -14.55 25.16
CA MET A 25 13.24 -13.93 25.09
C MET A 25 13.26 -12.68 24.20
N LYS A 26 14.24 -11.79 24.37
CA LYS A 26 14.41 -10.61 23.50
C LYS A 26 14.60 -11.00 22.03
N ALA A 27 15.34 -12.07 21.74
CA ALA A 27 15.51 -12.57 20.38
C ALA A 27 14.20 -13.05 19.77
N GLN A 28 13.38 -13.78 20.55
CA GLN A 28 12.04 -14.20 20.13
C GLN A 28 11.12 -13.01 19.86
N GLU A 29 11.10 -12.02 20.76
CA GLU A 29 10.33 -10.78 20.58
C GLU A 29 10.71 -10.04 19.29
N ARG A 30 12.01 -9.92 19.00
CA ARG A 30 12.50 -9.30 17.75
C ARG A 30 12.03 -10.05 16.51
N ILE A 31 12.03 -11.38 16.54
CA ILE A 31 11.52 -12.20 15.43
C ILE A 31 10.02 -11.95 15.25
N ALA A 32 9.25 -11.96 16.34
CA ALA A 32 7.82 -11.70 16.30
C ALA A 32 7.50 -10.30 15.74
N ILE A 33 8.22 -9.25 16.20
CA ILE A 33 8.07 -7.88 15.69
C ILE A 33 8.36 -7.82 14.19
N LYS A 34 9.46 -8.45 13.73
CA LYS A 34 9.81 -8.48 12.30
C LYS A 34 8.73 -9.17 11.47
N ALA A 35 8.19 -10.29 11.94
CA ALA A 35 7.13 -11.01 11.26
C ALA A 35 5.84 -10.16 11.14
N ILE A 36 5.47 -9.44 12.21
CA ILE A 36 4.32 -8.53 12.20
C ILE A 36 4.53 -7.38 11.21
N LEU A 37 5.72 -6.77 11.20
CA LEU A 37 6.05 -5.68 10.27
C LEU A 37 6.00 -6.16 8.82
N GLU A 38 6.52 -7.35 8.53
CA GLU A 38 6.49 -7.91 7.18
C GLU A 38 5.07 -8.23 6.73
N ALA A 39 4.26 -8.85 7.59
CA ALA A 39 2.84 -9.10 7.30
C ALA A 39 2.10 -7.80 6.96
N LYS A 40 2.37 -6.73 7.72
CA LYS A 40 1.77 -5.41 7.46
C LYS A 40 2.29 -4.76 6.18
N ARG A 41 3.58 -4.92 5.85
CA ARG A 41 4.15 -4.46 4.58
C ARG A 41 3.46 -5.13 3.39
N VAL A 42 3.24 -6.45 3.46
CA VAL A 42 2.54 -7.22 2.42
C VAL A 42 1.09 -6.73 2.28
N GLU A 43 0.37 -6.56 3.39
CA GLU A 43 -1.02 -6.07 3.40
C GLU A 43 -1.15 -4.69 2.72
N ILE A 44 -0.29 -3.73 3.12
CA ILE A 44 -0.28 -2.37 2.54
C ILE A 44 0.06 -2.41 1.05
N THR A 45 1.01 -3.27 0.65
CA THR A 45 1.40 -3.41 -0.76
C THR A 45 0.24 -3.96 -1.60
N ALA A 46 -0.46 -4.99 -1.11
CA ALA A 46 -1.62 -5.56 -1.79
C ALA A 46 -2.76 -4.53 -1.94
N GLN A 47 -3.04 -3.76 -0.89
CA GLN A 47 -4.00 -2.65 -0.95
C GLN A 47 -3.56 -1.57 -1.95
N GLY A 48 -2.27 -1.21 -1.99
CA GLY A 48 -1.71 -0.26 -2.94
C GLY A 48 -1.83 -0.72 -4.39
N MET A 49 -1.62 -2.01 -4.66
CA MET A 49 -1.81 -2.60 -5.99
C MET A 49 -3.27 -2.57 -6.42
N SER A 50 -4.19 -3.01 -5.54
CA SER A 50 -5.63 -2.97 -5.79
C SER A 50 -6.12 -1.55 -6.09
N LEU A 51 -5.70 -0.57 -5.27
CA LEU A 51 -6.04 0.83 -5.48
C LEU A 51 -5.49 1.37 -6.81
N SER A 52 -4.23 1.03 -7.14
CA SER A 52 -3.62 1.46 -8.41
C SER A 52 -4.39 0.93 -9.63
N GLN A 53 -4.86 -0.32 -9.56
CA GLN A 53 -5.71 -0.91 -10.58
C GLN A 53 -7.04 -0.15 -10.72
N SER A 54 -7.75 0.09 -9.61
CA SER A 54 -9.00 0.86 -9.63
C SER A 54 -8.83 2.28 -10.14
N LEU A 55 -7.72 2.96 -9.80
CA LEU A 55 -7.42 4.30 -10.33
C LEU A 55 -7.14 4.25 -11.84
N SER A 56 -6.49 3.20 -12.34
CA SER A 56 -6.28 3.01 -13.77
C SER A 56 -7.61 2.79 -14.51
N GLU A 57 -8.49 1.95 -13.97
CA GLU A 57 -9.83 1.73 -14.51
C GLU A 57 -10.64 3.01 -14.51
N LYS A 58 -10.62 3.77 -13.40
CA LYS A 58 -11.35 5.04 -13.31
C LYS A 58 -10.80 6.08 -14.28
N LYS A 59 -9.49 6.09 -14.52
CA LYS A 59 -8.88 6.95 -15.54
C LYS A 59 -9.40 6.63 -16.93
N THR A 60 -9.52 5.35 -17.29
CA THR A 60 -10.11 4.93 -18.56
C THR A 60 -11.57 5.37 -18.65
N GLU A 61 -12.37 5.11 -17.62
CA GLU A 61 -13.79 5.51 -17.57
C GLU A 61 -13.96 7.03 -17.74
N MET A 62 -13.16 7.84 -17.04
CA MET A 62 -13.18 9.30 -17.19
C MET A 62 -12.80 9.74 -18.60
N THR A 63 -11.82 9.07 -19.22
CA THR A 63 -11.36 9.41 -20.56
C THR A 63 -12.42 9.07 -21.61
N ASP A 64 -13.07 7.92 -21.47
CA ASP A 64 -14.14 7.48 -22.36
C ASP A 64 -15.38 8.35 -22.21
N PHE A 65 -15.75 8.69 -20.97
CA PHE A 65 -16.88 9.59 -20.68
C PHE A 65 -16.66 10.98 -21.29
N ALA A 66 -15.45 11.55 -21.15
CA ALA A 66 -15.10 12.82 -21.75
C ALA A 66 -15.14 12.76 -23.29
N GLY A 67 -14.52 11.73 -23.90
CA GLY A 67 -14.40 11.61 -25.35
C GLY A 67 -15.69 11.21 -26.07
N GLN A 68 -16.65 10.59 -25.37
CA GLN A 68 -17.90 10.11 -25.96
C GLN A 68 -19.09 10.95 -25.49
N THR A 69 -19.41 10.91 -24.20
CA THR A 69 -20.63 11.52 -23.65
C THR A 69 -20.57 13.04 -23.71
N ILE A 70 -19.49 13.65 -23.22
CA ILE A 70 -19.37 15.11 -23.22
C ILE A 70 -19.28 15.66 -24.64
N VAL A 71 -18.51 15.01 -25.51
CA VAL A 71 -18.44 15.35 -26.93
C VAL A 71 -19.81 15.29 -27.60
N SER A 72 -20.59 14.24 -27.36
CA SER A 72 -21.94 14.09 -27.90
C SER A 72 -22.84 15.25 -27.44
N ASN A 73 -22.84 15.55 -26.15
CA ASN A 73 -23.65 16.63 -25.58
C ASN A 73 -23.24 18.00 -26.15
N PHE A 74 -21.96 18.22 -26.42
CA PHE A 74 -21.50 19.46 -27.06
C PHE A 74 -21.94 19.59 -28.51
N LYS A 75 -22.12 18.50 -29.26
CA LYS A 75 -22.68 18.57 -30.63
C LYS A 75 -24.13 19.05 -30.65
N GLU A 76 -24.84 18.94 -29.54
CA GLU A 76 -26.23 19.41 -29.42
C GLU A 76 -26.31 20.92 -29.14
N GLY A 77 -25.27 21.53 -28.55
CA GLY A 77 -25.30 22.94 -28.11
C GLY A 77 -24.22 23.87 -28.69
N LEU A 78 -23.11 23.32 -29.20
CA LEU A 78 -22.00 24.05 -29.82
C LEU A 78 -21.92 23.71 -31.31
N SER A 79 -21.56 24.70 -32.12
CA SER A 79 -21.35 24.52 -33.56
C SER A 79 -20.08 25.24 -34.05
N GLY A 80 -19.68 24.98 -35.29
CA GLY A 80 -18.51 25.60 -35.91
C GLY A 80 -17.18 25.24 -35.25
N GLN A 81 -16.20 26.15 -35.31
CA GLN A 81 -14.84 25.90 -34.80
C GLN A 81 -14.79 25.63 -33.29
N SER A 82 -15.71 26.22 -32.51
CA SER A 82 -15.79 26.00 -31.06
C SER A 82 -16.13 24.55 -30.71
N ALA A 83 -17.03 23.91 -31.46
CA ALA A 83 -17.36 22.50 -31.29
C ALA A 83 -16.18 21.59 -31.64
N VAL A 84 -15.46 21.90 -32.72
CA VAL A 84 -14.27 21.14 -33.14
C VAL A 84 -13.15 21.23 -32.10
N ALA A 85 -12.87 22.43 -31.59
CA ALA A 85 -11.84 22.63 -30.58
C ALA A 85 -12.17 21.94 -29.24
N ALA A 86 -13.44 21.97 -28.83
CA ALA A 86 -13.91 21.27 -27.64
C ALA A 86 -13.79 19.75 -27.80
N GLU A 87 -14.21 19.22 -28.96
CA GLU A 87 -14.07 17.80 -29.27
C GLU A 87 -12.61 17.36 -29.23
N GLU A 88 -11.72 18.11 -29.88
CA GLU A 88 -10.29 17.79 -29.93
C GLU A 88 -9.63 17.82 -28.55
N SER A 89 -10.07 18.72 -27.66
CA SER A 89 -9.55 18.83 -26.29
C SER A 89 -9.96 17.66 -25.39
N LEU A 90 -11.13 17.08 -25.65
CA LEU A 90 -11.70 15.98 -24.87
C LEU A 90 -11.37 14.59 -25.41
N LYS A 91 -10.85 14.49 -26.64
CA LYS A 91 -10.35 13.22 -27.19
C LYS A 91 -9.26 12.63 -26.30
N THR A 92 -9.22 11.30 -26.28
CA THR A 92 -8.31 10.43 -25.50
C THR A 92 -6.83 10.83 -25.59
N SER A 93 -6.41 11.46 -26.68
CA SER A 93 -5.02 11.92 -26.87
C SER A 93 -4.65 13.17 -26.07
N LYS A 94 -5.61 14.06 -25.76
CA LYS A 94 -5.39 15.33 -25.04
C LYS A 94 -5.92 15.29 -23.61
N PHE A 95 -7.05 14.62 -23.35
CA PHE A 95 -7.58 14.50 -22.00
C PHE A 95 -6.94 13.31 -21.27
N LYS A 96 -6.02 13.60 -20.35
CA LYS A 96 -5.28 12.59 -19.58
C LYS A 96 -5.44 12.85 -18.08
N PRO A 97 -6.46 12.26 -17.42
CA PRO A 97 -6.63 12.39 -15.98
C PRO A 97 -5.40 11.84 -15.24
N GLU A 98 -4.88 12.60 -14.28
CA GLU A 98 -3.83 12.15 -13.36
C GLU A 98 -4.46 11.70 -12.05
N LEU A 99 -4.74 10.40 -11.94
CA LEU A 99 -5.17 9.78 -10.69
C LEU A 99 -3.95 9.15 -10.02
N LYS A 100 -3.42 9.82 -8.99
CA LYS A 100 -2.25 9.35 -8.22
C LYS A 100 -2.70 8.54 -7.02
N SER A 101 -2.03 7.41 -6.77
CA SER A 101 -2.26 6.64 -5.55
C SER A 101 -1.69 7.39 -4.34
N PRO A 102 -2.44 7.54 -3.24
CA PRO A 102 -1.92 8.07 -1.97
C PRO A 102 -1.03 7.06 -1.23
N VAL A 103 -1.12 5.77 -1.59
CA VAL A 103 -0.27 4.72 -1.02
C VAL A 103 1.07 4.78 -1.74
N LYS A 104 2.12 5.19 -1.01
CA LYS A 104 3.49 5.10 -1.52
C LYS A 104 3.83 3.63 -1.72
N ALA A 105 4.28 3.26 -2.93
CA ALA A 105 4.89 1.96 -3.15
C ALA A 105 6.04 1.81 -2.14
N GLY A 106 5.89 0.88 -1.19
CA GLY A 106 6.87 0.68 -0.14
C GLY A 106 8.19 0.25 -0.77
N VAL A 107 9.20 1.12 -0.70
CA VAL A 107 10.60 0.75 -0.91
C VAL A 107 11.10 -0.03 0.30
#